data_AF-A0A8C7A0Q5-F1
#
_entry.id   AF-A0A8C7A0Q5-F1
#
_cell.length_a   1.000
_cell.length_b   1.000
_cell.length_c   1.000
_cell.angle_alpha   90.00
_cell.angle_beta   90.00
_cell.angle_gamma   90.00
#
_symmetry.space_group_name_H-M   'P 1'
#
loop_
_entity.id
_entity.type
_entity.pdbx_description
1 polymer ?
#
loop_
_entity_poly.entity_id
_entity_poly.type
_entity_poly.pdbx_seq_one_letter_code
_entity_poly.pdbx_strand_id
1 'polypeptide(L)' 'MDTRAQLPCTLITVVTWNVGTAMPPSDVTSLLHLKAGAAKEADMIAIG' A
#
# COMPACT_ATOMS: atom_id res chain seq x y z
N MET A 1 11.79 -29.72 -0.05
CA MET A 1 12.38 -28.63 0.76
C MET A 1 12.95 -27.64 -0.24
N ASP A 2 12.18 -26.62 -0.58
CA ASP A 2 12.55 -25.65 -1.61
C ASP A 2 13.36 -24.54 -0.94
N THR A 3 14.68 -24.59 -1.13
CA THR A 3 15.64 -23.63 -0.56
C THR A 3 15.77 -22.45 -1.52
N ARG A 4 14.70 -21.68 -1.71
CA ARG A 4 14.82 -20.33 -2.25
C ARG A 4 15.17 -19.43 -1.09
N ALA A 5 16.41 -18.94 -1.07
CA ALA A 5 16.76 -17.80 -0.26
C ALA A 5 15.79 -16.66 -0.65
N GLN A 6 14.76 -16.47 0.17
CA GLN A 6 13.91 -15.29 0.11
C GLN A 6 14.85 -14.13 0.37
N LEU A 7 15.32 -13.46 -0.69
CA LEU A 7 15.92 -12.15 -0.57
C LEU A 7 14.96 -11.29 0.28
N PRO A 8 15.43 -10.36 1.13
CA PRO A 8 14.53 -9.42 1.79
C PRO A 8 13.90 -8.54 0.71
N CYS A 9 12.84 -9.04 0.10
CA CYS A 9 12.05 -8.34 -0.90
C CYS A 9 11.11 -7.42 -0.14
N THR A 10 11.47 -6.15 -0.03
CA THR A 10 10.60 -5.13 0.56
C THR A 10 9.53 -4.72 -0.46
N LEU A 11 8.26 -4.91 -0.14
CA LEU A 11 7.16 -4.42 -0.97
C LEU A 11 6.79 -3.00 -0.55
N ILE A 12 7.05 -2.04 -1.44
CA ILE A 12 6.71 -0.62 -1.22
C ILE A 12 5.51 -0.27 -2.09
N THR A 13 4.42 0.18 -1.45
CA THR A 13 3.26 0.73 -2.13
C THR A 13 3.34 2.25 -2.10
N VAL A 14 3.35 2.89 -3.27
CA VAL A 14 3.33 4.34 -3.40
C VAL A 14 1.95 4.77 -3.89
N VAL A 15 1.26 5.57 -3.09
CA VAL A 15 -0.04 6.13 -3.42
C VAL A 15 0.14 7.64 -3.56
N THR A 16 -0.33 8.19 -4.67
CA THR A 16 -0.43 9.64 -4.80
C THR A 16 -1.84 10.06 -5.16
N TRP A 17 -2.34 11.07 -4.47
CA TRP A 17 -3.70 11.57 -4.69
C TRP A 17 -3.78 13.09 -4.57
N ASN A 18 -4.24 13.72 -5.64
CA ASN A 18 -4.62 15.12 -5.62
C ASN A 18 -6.02 15.30 -4.99
N VAL A 19 -6.06 15.79 -3.76
CA VAL A 19 -7.30 16.14 -3.03
C VAL A 19 -7.92 17.47 -3.47
N GLY A 20 -7.23 18.27 -4.28
CA GLY A 20 -7.63 19.63 -4.62
C GLY A 20 -7.74 20.52 -3.39
N THR A 21 -8.80 21.31 -3.30
CA THR A 21 -9.14 22.14 -2.12
C THR A 21 -10.25 21.52 -1.27
N ALA A 22 -10.75 20.34 -1.63
CA ALA A 22 -11.82 19.65 -0.93
C ALA A 22 -11.25 18.78 0.21
N MET A 23 -12.01 18.69 1.31
CA MET A 23 -11.68 17.78 2.40
C MET A 23 -11.73 16.32 1.88
N PRO A 24 -10.68 15.51 2.06
CA PRO A 24 -10.75 14.09 1.71
C PRO A 24 -11.85 13.40 2.56
N PRO A 25 -12.50 12.34 2.04
CA PRO A 25 -13.47 11.59 2.80
C PRO A 25 -12.82 11.00 4.06
N SER A 26 -13.59 10.84 5.14
CA SER A 26 -13.08 10.27 6.38
C SER A 26 -12.61 8.81 6.24
N ASP A 27 -13.02 8.12 5.18
CA ASP A 27 -12.56 6.78 4.82
C ASP A 27 -11.85 6.80 3.46
N VAL A 28 -10.54 6.52 3.49
CA VAL A 28 -9.65 6.41 2.32
C VAL A 28 -9.11 4.99 2.15
N THR A 29 -9.67 4.00 2.85
CA THR A 29 -9.17 2.61 2.85
C THR A 29 -9.17 1.95 1.46
N SER A 30 -10.05 2.42 0.57
CA SER A 30 -10.11 2.00 -0.84
C SER A 30 -8.89 2.46 -1.65
N LEU A 31 -8.32 3.65 -1.36
CA LEU A 31 -7.11 4.15 -2.04
C LEU A 31 -5.88 3.33 -1.68
N LEU A 32 -5.87 2.82 -0.44
CA LEU A 32 -4.78 2.01 0.08
C LEU A 32 -4.95 0.52 -0.28
N HIS A 33 -6.00 0.15 -1.03
CA HIS A 33 -6.38 -1.23 -1.36
C HIS A 33 -6.19 -2.19 -0.16
N LEU A 34 -6.48 -1.71 1.06
CA LEU A 34 -6.26 -2.44 2.31
C LEU A 34 -7.24 -3.61 2.49
N LYS A 35 -8.28 -3.67 1.64
CA LYS A 35 -9.24 -4.76 1.59
C LYS A 35 -8.96 -5.65 0.38
N ALA A 36 -8.81 -6.95 0.67
CA ALA A 36 -8.62 -8.08 -0.24
C ALA A 36 -7.17 -8.37 -0.69
N GLY A 37 -6.32 -8.78 0.26
CA GLY A 37 -5.15 -9.63 -0.02
C GLY A 37 -3.84 -8.92 -0.34
N ALA A 38 -3.85 -7.79 -1.07
CA ALA A 38 -2.62 -7.16 -1.57
C ALA A 38 -1.87 -6.28 -0.55
N ALA A 39 -2.57 -5.56 0.32
CA ALA A 39 -1.90 -4.67 1.27
C ALA A 39 -1.31 -5.37 2.51
N LYS A 40 -1.66 -6.66 2.74
CA LYS A 40 -1.00 -7.47 3.77
C LYS A 40 0.44 -7.80 3.43
N GLU A 41 0.83 -7.63 2.17
CA GLU A 41 2.19 -7.91 1.70
C GLU A 41 3.05 -6.66 1.63
N ALA A 42 2.50 -5.46 1.88
CA ALA A 42 3.25 -4.20 1.83
C ALA A 42 3.99 -3.93 3.15
N ASP A 43 5.31 -3.86 3.08
CA ASP A 43 6.17 -3.50 4.21
C ASP A 43 6.16 -1.99 4.49
N MET A 44 5.97 -1.19 3.43
CA MET A 44 5.94 0.26 3.53
C MET A 44 4.89 0.85 2.59
N ILE A 45 4.17 1.86 3.09
CA ILE A 45 3.24 2.67 2.31
C ILE A 45 3.70 4.11 2.35
N ALA A 46 4.02 4.68 1.19
CA ALA A 46 4.35 6.10 1.02
C ALA A 46 3.15 6.82 0.37
N ILE A 47 2.72 7.93 0.97
CA ILE A 47 1.55 8.70 0.53
C ILE A 47 1.97 10.13 0.20
N GLY A 48 1.58 10.62 -0.98
CA GLY A 48 1.92 11.96 -1.49
C GLY A 48 0.78 12.70 -2.16
#